data_AF-A0A2I0IIX2-F1
#
_entry.id   AF-A0A2I0IIX2-F1
#
_cell.length_a   1.000
_cell.length_b   1.000
_cell.length_c   1.000
_cell.angle_alpha   90.00
_cell.angle_beta   90.00
_cell.angle_gamma   90.00
#
_symmetry.space_group_name_H-M   'P 1'
#
loop_
_entity.id
_entity.type
_entity.pdbx_description
1 polymer ?
#
loop_
_entity_poly.entity_id
_entity_poly.type
_entity_poly.pdbx_seq_one_letter_code
_entity_poly.pdbx_strand_id
1 'polypeptide(L)'
;MYVPGFGEASPEAKAANHLHKFFTYIAIRIVSAQLESYNKEAYEELTEFLSRHSLNDGDKFCADLMRESPRHKNLGIINSSSSSLA
;
A
#
# COMPACT_ATOMS: atom_id res chain seq x y z
N MET A 1 9.39 18.10 18.59
CA MET A 1 10.66 18.48 19.24
C MET A 1 11.31 19.53 18.37
N TYR A 2 11.84 20.64 18.92
CA TYR A 2 12.60 21.62 18.13
C TYR A 2 14.05 21.17 18.02
N VAL A 3 14.58 21.07 16.80
CA VAL A 3 15.96 20.63 16.52
C VAL A 3 16.68 21.74 15.75
N PRO A 4 17.72 22.37 16.32
CA PRO A 4 18.49 23.42 15.65
C PRO A 4 19.06 22.94 14.30
N GLY A 5 18.94 23.75 13.24
CA GLY A 5 19.37 23.39 11.88
C GLY A 5 18.32 22.68 11.02
N PHE A 6 17.17 22.32 11.58
CA PHE A 6 16.02 21.80 10.82
C PHE A 6 14.94 22.90 10.71
N GLY A 7 14.94 23.64 9.59
CA GLY A 7 13.96 24.69 9.28
C GLY A 7 12.68 24.19 8.58
N GLU A 8 12.52 22.88 8.42
CA GLU A 8 11.39 22.22 7.75
C GLU A 8 10.73 21.19 8.69
N ALA A 9 10.07 20.16 8.14
CA ALA A 9 9.60 19.01 8.91
C ALA A 9 10.72 18.44 9.79
N SER A 10 10.38 18.11 11.04
CA SER A 10 11.35 17.59 12.01
C SER A 10 12.00 16.29 11.52
N PRO A 11 13.21 15.93 11.99
CA PRO A 11 13.85 14.66 11.64
C PRO A 11 12.92 13.45 11.85
N GLU A 12 12.15 13.46 12.94
CA GLU A 12 11.18 12.42 13.27
C GLU A 12 10.03 12.39 12.27
N ALA A 13 9.52 13.54 11.84
CA ALA A 13 8.48 13.61 10.80
C ALA A 13 8.98 13.09 9.45
N LYS A 14 10.24 13.39 9.08
CA LYS A 14 10.88 12.83 7.88
C LYS A 14 11.03 11.31 8.00
N ALA A 15 11.49 10.81 9.14
CA ALA A 15 11.60 9.38 9.41
C ALA A 15 10.24 8.67 9.39
N ALA A 16 9.21 9.26 10.01
CA ALA A 16 7.85 8.73 10.01
C ALA A 16 7.27 8.62 8.59
N ASN A 17 7.49 9.62 7.74
CA ASN A 17 7.06 9.56 6.33
C ASN A 17 7.80 8.44 5.56
N HIS A 18 9.10 8.27 5.79
CA HIS A 18 9.85 7.15 5.23
C HIS A 18 9.31 5.79 5.69
N LEU A 19 9.03 5.63 6.98
CA LEU A 19 8.44 4.42 7.54
C LEU A 19 7.04 4.14 6.98
N HIS A 20 6.21 5.18 6.82
CA HIS A 20 4.89 5.07 6.20
C HIS A 20 4.98 4.46 4.80
N LYS A 21 5.84 5.03 3.93
CA LYS A 21 6.08 4.50 2.58
C LYS A 21 6.63 3.08 2.60
N PHE A 22 7.56 2.79 3.52
CA PHE A 22 8.13 1.46 3.67
C PHE A 22 7.07 0.43 4.09
N PHE A 23 6.17 0.77 5.00
CA PHE A 23 5.08 -0.12 5.39
C PHE A 23 4.08 -0.36 4.26
N THR A 24 3.80 0.62 3.41
CA THR A 24 3.01 0.39 2.19
C THR A 24 3.67 -0.62 1.26
N TYR A 25 4.99 -0.51 1.05
CA TYR A 25 5.74 -1.51 0.27
C TYR A 25 5.63 -2.91 0.89
N ILE A 26 5.82 -3.03 2.20
CA ILE A 26 5.71 -4.30 2.92
C ILE A 26 4.29 -4.88 2.83
N ALA A 27 3.25 -4.06 2.97
CA ALA A 27 1.86 -4.49 2.86
C ALA A 27 1.57 -5.09 1.48
N ILE A 28 2.01 -4.43 0.41
CA ILE A 28 1.85 -4.93 -0.96
C ILE A 28 2.60 -6.25 -1.17
N ARG A 29 3.81 -6.38 -0.62
CA ARG A 29 4.58 -7.64 -0.65
C ARG A 29 3.84 -8.78 0.05
N ILE A 30 3.24 -8.51 1.21
CA ILE A 30 2.45 -9.49 1.97
C ILE A 30 1.22 -9.90 1.17
N VAL A 31 0.45 -8.94 0.67
CA VAL A 31 -0.79 -9.19 -0.08
C VAL A 31 -0.52 -9.94 -1.37
N SER A 32 0.52 -9.57 -2.10
CA SER A 32 0.96 -10.28 -3.31
C SER A 32 1.29 -11.75 -3.01
N ALA A 33 2.06 -12.02 -1.95
CA ALA A 33 2.38 -13.39 -1.55
C ALA A 33 1.13 -14.19 -1.11
N GLN A 34 0.18 -13.55 -0.44
CA GLN A 34 -1.09 -14.20 -0.11
C GLN A 34 -1.87 -14.52 -1.41
N LEU A 35 -2.07 -13.54 -2.28
CA LEU A 35 -2.81 -13.67 -3.55
C LEU A 35 -2.25 -14.78 -4.44
N GLU A 36 -0.93 -14.94 -4.50
CA GLU A 36 -0.28 -16.00 -5.28
C GLU A 36 -0.82 -17.40 -4.92
N SER A 37 -1.20 -17.62 -3.66
CA SER A 37 -1.73 -18.90 -3.17
C SER A 37 -3.25 -19.04 -3.26
N TYR A 38 -4.02 -17.97 -2.98
CA TYR A 38 -5.48 -18.07 -2.85
C TYR A 38 -6.26 -17.47 -4.03
N ASN A 39 -5.66 -16.60 -4.84
CA ASN A 39 -6.29 -15.97 -6.00
C ASN A 39 -5.25 -15.48 -7.04
N LYS A 40 -4.85 -16.40 -7.92
CA LYS A 40 -3.82 -16.17 -8.93
C LYS A 40 -4.18 -15.09 -9.96
N GLU A 41 -5.46 -14.94 -10.31
CA GLU A 41 -5.91 -13.88 -11.24
C GLU A 41 -5.67 -12.49 -10.64
N ALA A 42 -6.05 -12.29 -9.38
CA ALA A 42 -5.82 -11.02 -8.69
C ALA A 42 -4.33 -10.77 -8.38
N TYR A 43 -3.52 -11.83 -8.26
CA TYR A 43 -2.05 -11.71 -8.21
C TYR A 43 -1.47 -11.15 -9.52
N GLU A 44 -1.92 -11.68 -10.66
CA GLU A 44 -1.49 -11.23 -11.99
C GLU A 44 -1.92 -9.78 -12.24
N GLU A 45 -3.18 -9.43 -11.90
CA GLU A 45 -3.69 -8.05 -11.97
C GLU A 45 -2.86 -7.08 -11.09
N LEU A 46 -2.56 -7.45 -9.83
CA LEU A 46 -1.73 -6.63 -8.94
C LEU A 46 -0.29 -6.47 -9.46
N THR A 47 0.28 -7.53 -10.03
CA THR A 47 1.63 -7.52 -10.60
C THR A 47 1.70 -6.62 -11.83
N GLU A 48 0.70 -6.69 -12.71
CA GLU A 48 0.58 -5.79 -13.86
C GLU A 48 0.40 -4.34 -13.40
N PHE A 49 -0.42 -4.09 -12.38
CA PHE A 49 -0.60 -2.75 -11.82
C PHE A 49 0.72 -2.19 -11.26
N LEU A 50 1.50 -3.01 -10.54
CA LEU A 50 2.82 -2.65 -10.01
C LEU A 50 3.85 -2.34 -11.09
N SER A 51 3.74 -2.95 -12.27
CA SER A 51 4.62 -2.63 -13.41
C SER A 51 4.36 -1.23 -13.99
N ARG A 52 3.14 -0.70 -13.81
CA ARG A 52 2.68 0.59 -14.35
C ARG A 52 2.73 1.73 -13.32
N HIS A 53 2.71 1.42 -12.02
CA HIS A 53 2.62 2.40 -10.94
C HIS A 53 3.80 2.28 -9.96
N SER A 54 4.49 3.39 -9.72
CA SER A 54 5.61 3.45 -8.76
C SER A 54 5.13 3.42 -7.30
N LEU A 55 5.85 2.68 -6.46
CA LEU A 55 5.64 2.63 -4.99
C LEU A 55 6.33 3.76 -4.23
N ASN A 56 7.00 4.69 -4.90
CA ASN A 56 7.71 5.81 -4.25
C ASN A 56 6.76 6.77 -3.52
N ASP A 57 5.49 6.77 -3.91
CA ASP A 57 4.38 7.47 -3.27
C ASP A 57 3.26 6.48 -2.97
N GLY A 58 3.27 5.92 -1.77
CA GLY A 58 2.34 4.88 -1.35
C GLY A 58 0.89 5.35 -1.29
N ASP A 59 0.64 6.61 -0.93
CA ASP A 59 -0.71 7.15 -0.84
C ASP A 59 -1.32 7.35 -2.22
N LYS A 60 -0.51 7.90 -3.15
CA LYS A 60 -0.91 8.00 -4.55
C LYS A 60 -1.14 6.62 -5.16
N PHE A 61 -0.25 5.67 -4.91
CA PHE A 61 -0.40 4.29 -5.38
C PHE A 61 -1.72 3.67 -4.91
N CYS A 62 -2.04 3.75 -3.62
CA CYS A 62 -3.28 3.23 -3.07
C CYS A 62 -4.52 3.93 -3.66
N ALA A 63 -4.44 5.24 -3.89
CA ALA A 63 -5.52 6.01 -4.48
C ALA A 63 -5.76 5.64 -5.97
N ASP A 64 -4.69 5.39 -6.72
CA ASP A 64 -4.76 4.95 -8.12
C ASP A 64 -5.28 3.51 -8.19
N LEU A 65 -4.80 2.62 -7.31
CA LEU A 65 -5.29 1.25 -7.20
C LEU A 65 -6.80 1.20 -6.94
N MET A 66 -7.30 2.02 -5.99
CA MET A 66 -8.73 2.06 -5.68
C MET A 66 -9.61 2.62 -6.81
N ARG A 67 -9.02 3.26 -7.82
CA ARG A 67 -9.72 3.85 -8.97
C ARG A 67 -9.69 3.00 -10.24
N GLU A 68 -8.72 2.08 -10.37
CA GLU A 68 -8.53 1.25 -11.58
C GLU A 68 -9.77 0.39 -11.90
N SER A 69 -10.34 -0.30 -10.91
CA SER A 69 -11.59 -1.06 -11.08
C SER A 69 -12.27 -1.39 -9.75
N PRO A 70 -13.54 -1.85 -9.74
CA PRO A 70 -14.20 -2.33 -8.51
C PRO A 70 -13.46 -3.48 -7.82
N ARG A 71 -12.74 -4.33 -8.56
CA ARG A 71 -11.90 -5.40 -8.00
C ARG A 71 -10.65 -4.82 -7.34
N HIS A 72 -9.99 -3.84 -7.98
CA HIS A 72 -8.83 -3.15 -7.41
C HIS A 72 -9.20 -2.27 -6.19
N LYS A 73 -10.41 -1.72 -6.16
CA LYS A 73 -10.96 -1.07 -4.96
C LYS A 73 -11.00 -2.02 -3.76
N ASN A 74 -11.39 -3.27 -3.97
CA ASN A 74 -11.39 -4.28 -2.91
C ASN A 74 -9.97 -4.74 -2.52
N LEU A 75 -8.98 -4.63 -3.42
CA LEU A 75 -7.56 -4.80 -3.07
C LEU A 75 -7.01 -3.65 -2.24
N GLY A 76 -7.45 -2.42 -2.50
CA GLY A 76 -7.07 -1.23 -1.71
C GLY A 76 -7.74 -1.12 -0.35
N ILE A 77 -8.93 -1.73 -0.18
CA ILE A 77 -9.70 -1.77 1.07
C ILE A 77 -9.58 -3.16 1.66
N ILE A 78 -8.45 -3.46 2.28
CA ILE A 78 -8.32 -4.69 3.07
C ILE A 78 -9.09 -4.47 4.37
N ASN A 79 -10.37 -4.85 4.36
CA ASN A 79 -11.18 -5.41 5.46
C ASN A 79 -12.59 -4.79 5.63
N SER A 80 -13.63 -5.53 5.23
CA SER A 80 -14.94 -5.50 5.91
C SER A 80 -15.75 -6.81 5.77
N SER A 81 -15.14 -7.94 5.37
CA SER A 81 -15.87 -9.21 5.20
C SER A 81 -15.12 -10.42 5.76
N SER A 82 -14.47 -10.25 6.91
CA SER A 82 -14.07 -11.37 7.77
C SER A 82 -14.92 -11.36 9.04
N SER A 83 -16.25 -11.48 8.88
CA SER A 83 -17.18 -11.67 9.99
C SER A 83 -18.40 -12.47 9.53
N SER A 84 -18.19 -13.71 9.09
CA SER A 84 -19.19 -14.78 9.20
C SER A 84 -18.50 -16.13 9.12
N LEU A 85 -17.92 -16.58 10.23
CA LEU A 85 -17.66 -17.99 10.53
C LEU A 85 -17.47 -18.07 12.06
N ALA A 86 -18.61 -17.93 12.75
CA ALA A 86 -18.87 -18.40 14.09
C ALA A 86 -20.28 -19.02 14.06
#